data_AF-A0AAW2CSB7-F1
#
_entry.id   AF-A0AAW2CSB7-F1
#
_cell.length_a   1.000
_cell.length_b   1.000
_cell.length_c   1.000
_cell.angle_alpha   90.00
_cell.angle_beta   90.00
_cell.angle_gamma   90.00
#
_symmetry.space_group_name_H-M   'P 1'
#
loop_
_entity.id
_entity.type
_entity.pdbx_description
1 polymer ?
#
loop_
_entity_poly.entity_id
_entity_poly.type
_entity_poly.pdbx_seq_one_letter_code
_entity_poly.pdbx_strand_id
1 'polypeptide(L)'
;MSNCPTYHGPNRKHNARAEPSRAERRYRIRNSRIGSLWRMFNKQQKKFDTRAHTASPGSETISGQKRRGFAVVNHAELPSKRLQVRLHLAAASLHQIPQLAKDKFAKFLACQPTTTDRHVILRTRWQPPPSDFMKINFDGAVFPSENRLGIGVVIRDSAGLVIASCSQRLSQAYRSDEVEAFAAAKALSFAAEISISKAVMEGDSLTIIKALSSDQRSLSSFGPLIDDAKFSSVNFDQLRYSHVKRECNFAAHSLAKFASNISDFQVWMEDVPPQLSHVIQADLAGFS
;
A
#
# COMPACT_ATOMS: atom_id res chain seq x y z
N MET A 1 -56.10 47.90 17.53
CA MET A 1 -56.64 46.54 17.34
C MET A 1 -56.38 46.11 15.91
N SER A 2 -55.96 44.84 15.74
CA SER A 2 -56.04 43.98 14.53
C SER A 2 -55.29 44.43 13.26
N ASN A 3 -54.11 43.88 12.94
CA ASN A 3 -53.76 42.54 12.40
C ASN A 3 -54.10 42.32 10.91
N CYS A 4 -53.05 42.26 10.08
CA CYS A 4 -52.96 41.45 8.86
C CYS A 4 -51.79 40.46 9.04
N PRO A 5 -51.94 39.15 8.75
CA PRO A 5 -50.84 38.19 8.84
C PRO A 5 -50.20 37.98 7.47
N THR A 6 -48.88 38.16 7.37
CA THR A 6 -48.09 37.62 6.25
C THR A 6 -47.37 36.35 6.70
N TYR A 7 -47.71 35.26 6.02
CA TYR A 7 -47.11 33.93 6.18
C TYR A 7 -45.68 33.95 5.62
N HIS A 8 -44.66 33.82 6.47
CA HIS A 8 -43.29 33.51 6.03
C HIS A 8 -43.01 32.02 6.23
N GLY A 9 -42.77 31.32 5.12
CA GLY A 9 -42.42 29.90 5.07
C GLY A 9 -41.05 29.57 5.70
N PRO A 10 -40.74 28.27 5.85
CA PRO A 10 -39.64 27.82 6.69
C PRO A 10 -38.26 28.16 6.10
N ASN A 11 -37.42 28.65 7.00
CA ASN A 11 -36.05 29.09 6.83
C ASN A 11 -35.16 27.97 6.23
N ARG A 12 -34.82 28.07 4.93
CA ARG A 12 -33.78 27.25 4.30
C ARG A 12 -32.42 27.68 4.90
N LYS A 13 -31.96 26.97 5.92
CA LYS A 13 -30.56 27.03 6.35
C LYS A 13 -29.69 26.61 5.17
N HIS A 14 -29.04 27.61 4.54
CA HIS A 14 -27.96 27.40 3.60
C HIS A 14 -26.86 26.62 4.31
N ASN A 15 -26.68 25.35 3.91
CA ASN A 15 -25.52 24.57 4.28
C ASN A 15 -24.35 25.12 3.46
N ALA A 16 -23.75 26.22 3.95
CA ALA A 16 -22.59 26.83 3.33
C ALA A 16 -21.41 25.85 3.49
N ARG A 17 -21.09 25.16 2.40
CA ARG A 17 -19.88 24.34 2.29
C ARG A 17 -18.70 25.29 2.54
N ALA A 18 -17.97 25.10 3.64
CA ALA A 18 -16.85 25.95 4.00
C ALA A 18 -15.88 26.04 2.82
N GLU A 19 -15.66 27.27 2.34
CA GLU A 19 -14.72 27.56 1.26
C GLU A 19 -13.31 27.15 1.71
N PRO A 20 -12.59 26.31 0.94
CA PRO A 20 -11.25 25.88 1.33
C PRO A 20 -10.32 27.08 1.49
N SER A 21 -9.41 26.98 2.46
CA SER A 21 -8.49 28.06 2.80
C SER A 21 -7.60 28.42 1.59
N ARG A 22 -7.06 29.64 1.57
CA ARG A 22 -6.18 30.10 0.49
C ARG A 22 -4.92 29.21 0.37
N ALA A 23 -4.49 28.60 1.48
CA ALA A 23 -3.40 27.63 1.52
C ALA A 23 -3.82 26.29 0.88
N GLU A 24 -4.99 25.77 1.21
CA GLU A 24 -5.55 24.52 0.63
C GLU A 24 -5.79 24.65 -0.88
N ARG A 25 -6.27 25.81 -1.34
CA ARG A 25 -6.43 26.09 -2.77
C ARG A 25 -5.09 26.13 -3.51
N ARG A 26 -4.06 26.77 -2.93
CA ARG A 26 -2.71 26.79 -3.51
C ARG A 26 -2.06 25.41 -3.50
N TYR A 27 -2.28 24.61 -2.46
CA TYR A 27 -1.84 23.23 -2.35
C TYR A 27 -2.48 22.35 -3.45
N ARG A 28 -3.80 22.39 -3.61
CA ARG A 28 -4.51 21.65 -4.69
C ARG A 28 -4.04 22.05 -6.08
N ILE A 29 -3.83 23.34 -6.35
CA ILE A 29 -3.37 23.80 -7.67
C ILE A 29 -1.94 23.33 -7.96
N ARG A 30 -1.05 23.39 -6.96
CA ARG A 30 0.33 22.92 -7.08
C ARG A 30 0.40 21.41 -7.29
N ASN A 31 -0.36 20.63 -6.52
CA ASN A 31 -0.39 19.17 -6.64
C ASN A 31 -1.11 18.68 -7.91
N SER A 32 -2.14 19.39 -8.38
CA SER A 32 -2.79 19.12 -9.66
C SER A 32 -1.82 19.27 -10.83
N ARG A 33 -0.98 20.31 -10.82
CA ARG A 33 0.07 20.53 -11.82
C ARG A 33 1.18 19.48 -11.71
N ILE A 34 1.65 19.16 -10.51
CA ILE A 34 2.65 18.10 -10.28
C ILE A 34 2.12 16.75 -10.78
N GLY A 35 0.88 16.38 -10.45
CA GLY A 35 0.25 15.15 -10.96
C GLY A 35 0.12 15.12 -12.48
N SER A 36 -0.15 16.26 -13.14
CA SER A 36 -0.18 16.34 -14.60
C SER A 36 1.21 16.23 -15.24
N LEU A 37 2.22 16.88 -14.67
CA LEU A 37 3.62 16.82 -15.14
C LEU A 37 4.22 15.44 -14.90
N TRP A 38 3.89 14.80 -13.78
CA TRP A 38 4.33 13.45 -13.46
C TRP A 38 3.67 12.39 -14.38
N ARG A 39 2.37 12.55 -14.69
CA ARG A 39 1.71 11.75 -15.75
C ARG A 39 2.37 11.93 -17.11
N MET A 40 2.85 13.12 -17.43
CA MET A 40 3.61 13.39 -18.66
C MET A 40 5.01 12.76 -18.63
N PHE A 41 5.73 12.86 -17.50
CA PHE A 41 7.06 12.30 -17.32
C PHE A 41 7.06 10.77 -17.44
N ASN A 42 6.11 10.08 -16.81
CA ASN A 42 5.99 8.61 -16.95
C ASN A 42 5.55 8.15 -18.34
N LYS A 43 4.83 8.99 -19.08
CA LYS A 43 4.51 8.71 -20.49
C LYS A 43 5.77 8.76 -21.37
N GLN A 44 6.81 9.48 -20.95
CA GLN A 44 8.11 9.53 -21.63
C GLN A 44 9.04 8.40 -21.18
N GLN A 45 9.06 8.04 -19.89
CA GLN A 45 9.88 6.93 -19.39
C GLN A 45 9.47 5.59 -20.01
N LYS A 46 8.15 5.31 -20.11
CA LYS A 46 7.63 4.13 -20.83
C LYS A 46 8.09 4.05 -22.28
N LYS A 47 8.28 5.19 -22.97
CA LYS A 47 8.77 5.21 -24.36
C LYS A 47 10.26 4.87 -24.47
N PHE A 48 11.05 5.16 -23.43
CA PHE A 48 12.49 4.86 -23.42
C PHE A 48 12.74 3.36 -23.20
N ASP A 49 12.00 2.74 -22.27
CA ASP A 49 12.15 1.30 -21.98
C ASP A 49 11.63 0.41 -23.13
N THR A 50 10.59 0.85 -23.86
CA THR A 50 10.11 0.12 -25.04
C THR A 50 11.14 0.12 -26.19
N ARG A 51 12.02 1.14 -26.27
CA ARG A 51 13.11 1.20 -27.27
C ARG A 51 14.31 0.34 -26.89
N ALA A 52 14.55 0.09 -25.60
CA ALA A 52 15.62 -0.77 -25.13
C ALA A 52 15.36 -2.27 -25.44
N HIS A 53 14.10 -2.68 -25.58
CA HIS A 53 13.71 -4.06 -25.90
C HIS A 53 13.66 -4.41 -27.41
N THR A 54 13.91 -3.44 -28.31
CA THR A 54 13.89 -3.68 -29.77
C THR A 54 15.28 -3.89 -30.41
N ALA A 55 16.35 -3.95 -29.63
CA ALA A 55 17.68 -4.30 -30.14
C ALA A 55 17.86 -5.84 -30.14
N SER A 56 17.62 -6.47 -31.28
CA SER A 56 17.96 -7.89 -31.52
C SER A 56 19.45 -8.06 -31.84
N PRO A 57 20.12 -9.14 -31.39
CA PRO A 57 21.26 -9.71 -32.09
C PRO A 57 20.77 -10.75 -33.11
N GLY A 58 21.13 -10.56 -34.38
CA GLY A 58 20.84 -11.50 -35.46
C GLY A 58 21.78 -12.71 -35.47
N SER A 59 21.16 -13.88 -35.73
CA SER A 59 21.51 -14.97 -36.69
C SER A 59 22.94 -15.54 -36.66
N GLU A 60 23.16 -16.85 -36.53
CA GLU A 60 22.85 -17.95 -37.47
C GLU A 60 22.97 -19.32 -36.75
N THR A 61 21.95 -20.21 -36.72
CA THR A 61 21.68 -21.39 -37.61
C THR A 61 22.80 -22.46 -37.64
N ILE A 62 22.62 -23.80 -37.60
CA ILE A 62 21.52 -24.72 -37.96
C ILE A 62 21.83 -26.16 -37.46
N SER A 63 20.77 -27.00 -37.41
CA SER A 63 20.71 -28.48 -37.45
C SER A 63 20.51 -29.19 -36.10
N GLY A 64 19.53 -30.07 -35.91
CA GLY A 64 18.49 -30.56 -36.80
C GLY A 64 17.61 -31.60 -36.11
N GLN A 65 16.35 -31.65 -36.53
CA GLN A 65 15.47 -32.83 -36.67
C GLN A 65 15.15 -33.73 -35.45
N LYS A 66 13.95 -34.29 -35.24
CA LYS A 66 12.55 -34.17 -35.72
C LYS A 66 11.78 -35.33 -35.04
N ARG A 67 10.45 -35.18 -34.98
CA ARG A 67 9.38 -36.21 -34.84
C ARG A 67 8.83 -36.40 -33.42
N ARG A 68 7.52 -36.59 -33.19
CA ARG A 68 6.24 -36.46 -33.95
C ARG A 68 5.11 -36.82 -32.96
N GLY A 69 3.90 -36.28 -33.18
CA GLY A 69 2.62 -36.78 -32.64
C GLY A 69 1.80 -35.65 -31.98
N PHE A 70 0.81 -35.00 -32.61
CA PHE A 70 -0.59 -35.43 -32.90
C PHE A 70 -1.24 -36.12 -31.68
N ALA A 71 -2.42 -35.75 -31.13
CA ALA A 71 -3.68 -35.28 -31.73
C ALA A 71 -4.55 -34.59 -30.64
N VAL A 72 -5.22 -33.47 -30.95
CA VAL A 72 -6.70 -33.31 -31.14
C VAL A 72 -7.52 -32.89 -29.90
N VAL A 73 -8.13 -31.72 -30.11
CA VAL A 73 -9.22 -30.93 -29.51
C VAL A 73 -10.40 -31.73 -28.87
N ASN A 74 -10.93 -31.29 -27.71
CA ASN A 74 -12.27 -30.64 -27.60
C ASN A 74 -12.77 -30.32 -26.17
N HIS A 75 -13.33 -29.11 -26.09
CA HIS A 75 -14.45 -28.55 -25.30
C HIS A 75 -14.69 -28.83 -23.81
N ALA A 76 -14.80 -27.70 -23.08
CA ALA A 76 -15.79 -27.33 -22.06
C ALA A 76 -16.16 -28.33 -20.94
N GLU A 77 -15.86 -27.97 -19.69
CA GLU A 77 -16.83 -27.79 -18.58
C GLU A 77 -16.10 -27.55 -17.24
N LEU A 78 -16.47 -26.46 -16.56
CA LEU A 78 -16.26 -26.21 -15.12
C LEU A 78 -17.11 -27.20 -14.28
N PRO A 79 -17.05 -27.21 -12.94
CA PRO A 79 -15.92 -27.38 -12.03
C PRO A 79 -16.26 -28.41 -10.94
N SER A 80 -15.54 -29.52 -10.77
CA SER A 80 -15.70 -30.33 -9.55
C SER A 80 -14.67 -31.44 -9.46
N LYS A 81 -13.81 -31.37 -8.44
CA LYS A 81 -13.09 -32.52 -7.84
C LYS A 81 -12.15 -32.12 -6.70
N ARG A 82 -11.80 -30.84 -6.52
CA ARG A 82 -10.96 -30.40 -5.38
C ARG A 82 -11.71 -30.17 -4.05
N LEU A 83 -13.04 -30.35 -4.00
CA LEU A 83 -13.83 -30.31 -2.77
C LEU A 83 -14.06 -31.72 -2.14
N GLN A 84 -13.46 -32.78 -2.71
CA GLN A 84 -13.78 -34.17 -2.33
C GLN A 84 -12.78 -34.84 -1.37
N VAL A 85 -11.79 -34.12 -0.83
CA VAL A 85 -10.79 -34.71 0.10
C VAL A 85 -10.89 -34.15 1.53
N ARG A 86 -11.99 -33.47 1.89
CA ARG A 86 -12.18 -32.92 3.25
C ARG A 86 -13.46 -33.35 3.96
N LEU A 87 -14.07 -34.46 3.52
CA LEU A 87 -15.26 -35.03 4.17
C LEU A 87 -15.02 -36.50 4.50
N HIS A 88 -14.25 -36.73 5.56
CA HIS A 88 -14.37 -37.93 6.39
C HIS A 88 -14.80 -37.58 7.82
N LEU A 89 -15.52 -36.46 7.97
CA LEU A 89 -16.33 -36.15 9.15
C LEU A 89 -17.77 -36.15 8.66
N ALA A 90 -18.62 -36.95 9.30
CA ALA A 90 -20.04 -37.05 9.00
C ALA A 90 -20.63 -35.65 8.78
N ALA A 91 -21.04 -35.37 7.54
CA ALA A 91 -21.59 -34.07 7.18
C ALA A 91 -22.92 -33.91 7.93
N ALA A 92 -22.96 -33.01 8.91
CA ALA A 92 -24.21 -32.58 9.53
C ALA A 92 -25.14 -32.05 8.42
N SER A 93 -26.43 -32.40 8.49
CA SER A 93 -27.42 -31.99 7.49
C SER A 93 -27.38 -30.47 7.30
N LEU A 94 -27.50 -29.98 6.06
CA LEU A 94 -27.46 -28.53 5.74
C LEU A 94 -28.41 -27.70 6.62
N HIS A 95 -29.55 -28.29 7.02
CA HIS A 95 -30.54 -27.66 7.91
C HIS A 95 -30.04 -27.48 9.36
N GLN A 96 -29.06 -28.26 9.78
CA GLN A 96 -28.50 -28.21 11.14
C GLN A 96 -27.36 -27.19 11.25
N ILE A 97 -26.82 -26.67 10.15
CA ILE A 97 -25.69 -25.71 10.15
C ILE A 97 -26.00 -24.44 10.95
N PRO A 98 -27.18 -23.78 10.82
CA PRO A 98 -27.49 -22.59 11.60
C PRO A 98 -27.55 -22.88 13.10
N GLN A 99 -28.07 -24.04 13.48
CA GLN A 99 -28.17 -24.45 14.88
C GLN A 99 -26.80 -24.82 15.45
N LEU A 100 -26.00 -25.58 14.70
CA LEU A 100 -24.64 -25.93 15.07
C LEU A 100 -23.74 -24.69 15.21
N ALA A 101 -23.95 -23.68 14.36
CA ALA A 101 -23.27 -22.40 14.46
C ALA A 101 -23.66 -21.64 15.73
N LYS A 102 -24.96 -21.58 16.05
CA LYS A 102 -25.46 -20.98 17.31
C LYS A 102 -24.92 -21.71 18.54
N ASP A 103 -24.94 -23.03 18.54
CA ASP A 103 -24.50 -23.83 19.68
C ASP A 103 -22.98 -23.74 19.89
N LYS A 104 -22.20 -23.72 18.79
CA LYS A 104 -20.75 -23.49 18.87
C LYS A 104 -20.41 -22.07 19.33
N PHE A 105 -21.19 -21.08 18.90
CA PHE A 105 -21.04 -19.70 19.37
C PHE A 105 -21.39 -19.56 20.85
N ALA A 106 -22.48 -20.19 21.31
CA ALA A 106 -22.87 -20.20 22.71
C ALA A 106 -21.81 -20.90 23.59
N LYS A 107 -21.25 -22.03 23.13
CA LYS A 107 -20.14 -22.70 23.82
C LYS A 107 -18.88 -21.84 23.88
N PHE A 108 -18.56 -21.14 22.79
CA PHE A 108 -17.43 -20.19 22.78
C PHE A 108 -17.63 -19.06 23.79
N LEU A 109 -18.83 -18.50 23.89
CA LEU A 109 -19.16 -17.49 24.88
C LEU A 109 -19.11 -18.04 26.32
N ALA A 110 -19.56 -19.29 26.53
CA ALA A 110 -19.54 -19.94 27.85
C ALA A 110 -18.13 -20.32 28.32
N CYS A 111 -17.17 -20.50 27.41
CA CYS A 111 -15.77 -20.80 27.73
C CYS A 111 -14.89 -19.54 27.86
N GLN A 112 -15.44 -18.34 27.73
CA GLN A 112 -14.73 -17.10 28.05
C GLN A 112 -14.61 -17.01 29.57
N PRO A 113 -13.39 -16.92 30.16
CA PRO A 113 -13.27 -16.68 31.59
C PRO A 113 -13.93 -15.34 31.93
N THR A 114 -14.84 -15.35 32.89
CA THR A 114 -15.38 -14.13 33.51
C THR A 114 -14.28 -13.51 34.37
N THR A 115 -13.33 -12.85 33.72
CA THR A 115 -12.34 -12.00 34.37
C THR A 115 -12.56 -10.60 33.87
N THR A 116 -13.25 -9.83 34.71
CA THR A 116 -13.05 -8.39 34.86
C THR A 116 -11.59 -8.12 35.19
N ASP A 117 -10.76 -8.16 34.17
CA ASP A 117 -9.57 -7.33 34.10
C ASP A 117 -9.51 -6.80 32.68
N ARG A 118 -9.87 -5.53 32.53
CA ARG A 118 -9.64 -4.80 31.28
C ARG A 118 -8.13 -4.56 31.21
N HIS A 119 -7.37 -5.61 30.90
CA HIS A 119 -6.16 -5.42 30.13
C HIS A 119 -6.59 -4.83 28.80
N VAL A 120 -6.64 -3.49 28.76
CA VAL A 120 -6.72 -2.74 27.53
C VAL A 120 -5.52 -3.20 26.73
N ILE A 121 -5.73 -4.16 25.82
CA ILE A 121 -4.79 -4.40 24.74
C ILE A 121 -4.79 -3.09 23.98
N LEU A 122 -3.85 -2.20 24.32
CA LEU A 122 -3.57 -1.00 23.56
C LEU A 122 -3.10 -1.52 22.20
N ARG A 123 -4.07 -1.68 21.29
CA ARG A 123 -3.79 -2.03 19.89
C ARG A 123 -2.83 -0.96 19.40
N THR A 124 -1.58 -1.34 19.16
CA THR A 124 -0.58 -0.43 18.58
C THR A 124 -1.08 -0.14 17.17
N ARG A 125 -1.63 1.06 16.97
CA ARG A 125 -2.19 1.52 15.69
C ARG A 125 -1.27 2.57 15.10
N TRP A 126 -1.32 2.70 13.77
CA TRP A 126 -0.71 3.83 13.09
C TRP A 126 -1.19 5.16 13.70
N GLN A 127 -0.32 6.16 13.72
CA GLN A 127 -0.59 7.50 14.24
C GLN A 127 -0.24 8.55 13.19
N PRO A 128 -1.01 9.65 13.06
CA PRO A 128 -0.65 10.74 12.16
C PRO A 128 0.66 11.41 12.59
N PRO A 129 1.37 12.05 11.65
CA PRO A 129 2.52 12.87 11.98
C PRO A 129 2.08 14.17 12.71
N PRO A 130 3.02 14.89 13.34
CA PRO A 130 2.77 16.25 13.80
C PRO A 130 2.26 17.16 12.68
N SER A 131 1.56 18.24 13.03
CA SER A 131 1.20 19.29 12.08
C SER A 131 2.42 19.78 11.30
N ASP A 132 2.22 20.11 10.02
CA ASP A 132 3.25 20.50 9.04
C ASP A 132 4.23 19.40 8.59
N PHE A 133 4.04 18.16 9.03
CA PHE A 133 4.80 17.01 8.53
C PHE A 133 3.92 16.07 7.70
N MET A 134 4.54 15.46 6.70
CA MET A 134 3.99 14.28 6.04
C MET A 134 4.51 13.01 6.71
N LYS A 135 3.73 11.93 6.69
CA LYS A 135 4.17 10.60 7.07
C LYS A 135 4.45 9.77 5.83
N ILE A 136 5.65 9.21 5.74
CA ILE A 136 6.05 8.33 4.65
C ILE A 136 6.21 6.92 5.23
N ASN A 137 5.28 6.02 4.95
CA ASN A 137 5.38 4.61 5.32
C ASN A 137 5.91 3.81 4.12
N PHE A 138 6.94 2.98 4.33
CA PHE A 138 7.51 2.11 3.29
C PHE A 138 7.59 0.66 3.76
N ASP A 139 7.54 -0.28 2.82
CA ASP A 139 7.69 -1.72 3.11
C ASP A 139 8.16 -2.50 1.88
N GLY A 140 8.87 -3.60 2.13
CA GLY A 140 9.29 -4.58 1.15
C GLY A 140 8.56 -5.93 1.28
N ALA A 141 8.17 -6.52 0.15
CA ALA A 141 7.62 -7.87 0.10
C ALA A 141 8.45 -8.75 -0.83
N VAL A 142 8.76 -9.96 -0.39
CA VAL A 142 9.38 -10.98 -1.25
C VAL A 142 8.31 -11.97 -1.68
N PHE A 143 8.33 -12.37 -2.95
CA PHE A 143 7.48 -13.42 -3.54
C PHE A 143 8.38 -14.57 -4.03
N PRO A 144 8.82 -15.48 -3.15
CA PRO A 144 9.85 -16.47 -3.48
C PRO A 144 9.46 -17.40 -4.63
N SER A 145 8.19 -17.81 -4.70
CA SER A 145 7.68 -18.70 -5.76
C SER A 145 7.70 -18.07 -7.15
N GLU A 146 7.74 -16.74 -7.23
CA GLU A 146 7.75 -16.00 -8.48
C GLU A 146 9.12 -15.39 -8.81
N ASN A 147 10.11 -15.55 -7.91
CA ASN A 147 11.39 -14.84 -7.95
C ASN A 147 11.21 -13.33 -8.17
N ARG A 148 10.29 -12.73 -7.40
CA ARG A 148 9.91 -11.33 -7.50
C ARG A 148 9.91 -10.68 -6.13
N LEU A 149 9.91 -9.37 -6.14
CA LEU A 149 9.68 -8.56 -4.96
C LEU A 149 8.70 -7.43 -5.27
N GLY A 150 8.13 -6.90 -4.20
CA GLY A 150 7.18 -5.82 -4.20
C GLY A 150 7.63 -4.73 -3.26
N ILE A 151 7.42 -3.49 -3.68
CA ILE A 151 7.70 -2.29 -2.89
C ILE A 151 6.36 -1.58 -2.69
N GLY A 152 6.11 -1.10 -1.48
CA GLY A 152 4.93 -0.31 -1.15
C GLY A 152 5.32 0.97 -0.44
N VAL A 153 4.75 2.10 -0.86
CA VAL A 153 4.92 3.39 -0.19
C VAL A 153 3.57 4.08 -0.05
N VAL A 154 3.27 4.58 1.16
CA VAL A 154 2.09 5.43 1.43
C VAL A 154 2.57 6.73 2.06
N ILE A 155 2.12 7.85 1.50
CA ILE A 155 2.38 9.18 2.03
C ILE A 155 1.07 9.79 2.51
N ARG A 156 1.04 10.21 3.78
CA ARG A 156 -0.15 10.76 4.45
C ARG A 156 0.13 12.12 5.10
N ASP A 157 -0.88 12.96 5.18
CA ASP A 157 -0.82 14.21 5.92
C ASP A 157 -1.13 14.02 7.42
N SER A 158 -1.17 15.12 8.18
CA SER A 158 -1.50 15.14 9.60
C SER A 158 -2.97 14.81 9.92
N ALA A 159 -3.87 14.86 8.93
CA ALA A 159 -5.24 14.37 9.06
C ALA A 159 -5.36 12.87 8.73
N GLY A 160 -4.25 12.21 8.39
CA GLY A 160 -4.20 10.82 7.96
C GLY A 160 -4.71 10.57 6.54
N LEU A 161 -5.00 11.64 5.78
CA LEU A 161 -5.41 11.53 4.39
C LEU A 161 -4.20 11.17 3.52
N VAL A 162 -4.43 10.29 2.56
CA VAL A 162 -3.39 9.89 1.60
C VAL A 162 -3.14 11.06 0.65
N ILE A 163 -1.87 11.45 0.53
CA ILE A 163 -1.41 12.45 -0.45
C ILE A 163 -0.92 11.77 -1.72
N ALA A 164 -0.21 10.65 -1.56
CA ALA A 164 0.22 9.83 -2.66
C ALA A 164 0.55 8.41 -2.17
N SER A 165 0.45 7.42 -3.04
CA SER A 165 0.93 6.08 -2.78
C SER A 165 1.54 5.48 -4.03
N CYS A 166 2.44 4.52 -3.86
CA CYS A 166 3.01 3.78 -4.96
C CYS A 166 3.23 2.30 -4.63
N SER A 167 3.24 1.50 -5.68
CA SER A 167 3.61 0.09 -5.63
C SER A 167 4.52 -0.22 -6.81
N GLN A 168 5.59 -0.97 -6.58
CA GLN A 168 6.54 -1.36 -7.61
C GLN A 168 6.83 -2.85 -7.51
N ARG A 169 6.86 -3.53 -8.66
CA ARG A 169 7.27 -4.93 -8.79
C ARG A 169 8.62 -4.99 -9.48
N LEU A 170 9.53 -5.77 -8.92
CA LEU A 170 10.84 -6.01 -9.52
C LEU A 170 11.09 -7.50 -9.69
N SER A 171 11.78 -7.87 -10.76
CA SER A 171 12.15 -9.25 -11.10
C SER A 171 13.62 -9.51 -10.74
N GLN A 172 13.92 -9.56 -9.45
CA GLN A 172 15.28 -9.79 -8.97
C GLN A 172 15.28 -10.52 -7.63
N ALA A 173 16.28 -11.38 -7.43
CA ALA A 173 16.52 -12.04 -6.15
C ALA A 173 17.27 -11.06 -5.23
N TYR A 174 16.57 -10.57 -4.22
CA TYR A 174 17.13 -9.77 -3.14
C TYR A 174 16.84 -10.45 -1.80
N ARG A 175 17.72 -10.22 -0.84
CA ARG A 175 17.49 -10.59 0.55
C ARG A 175 16.46 -9.64 1.17
N SER A 176 15.77 -10.09 2.21
CA SER A 176 14.69 -9.31 2.83
C SER A 176 15.13 -7.91 3.28
N ASP A 177 16.34 -7.79 3.83
CA ASP A 177 16.94 -6.52 4.25
C ASP A 177 17.24 -5.58 3.07
N GLU A 178 17.68 -6.13 1.94
CA GLU A 178 17.88 -5.36 0.71
C GLU A 178 16.55 -4.88 0.12
N VAL A 179 15.48 -5.68 0.19
CA VAL A 179 14.15 -5.25 -0.27
C VAL A 179 13.62 -4.09 0.59
N GLU A 180 13.79 -4.16 1.91
CA GLU A 180 13.42 -3.06 2.81
C GLU A 180 14.25 -1.79 2.56
N ALA A 181 15.56 -1.93 2.33
CA ALA A 181 16.41 -0.79 1.98
C ALA A 181 16.04 -0.17 0.63
N PHE A 182 15.68 -1.01 -0.34
CA PHE A 182 15.18 -0.54 -1.63
C PHE A 182 13.86 0.22 -1.47
N ALA A 183 12.94 -0.31 -0.66
CA ALA A 183 11.68 0.35 -0.35
C ALA A 183 11.90 1.71 0.32
N ALA A 184 12.89 1.81 1.22
CA ALA A 184 13.28 3.07 1.83
C ALA A 184 13.82 4.07 0.79
N ALA A 185 14.77 3.65 -0.05
CA ALA A 185 15.32 4.51 -1.10
C ALA A 185 14.22 5.02 -2.05
N LYS A 186 13.34 4.12 -2.49
CA LYS A 186 12.19 4.46 -3.34
C LYS A 186 11.24 5.43 -2.66
N ALA A 187 10.97 5.26 -1.37
CA ALA A 187 10.08 6.14 -0.62
C ALA A 187 10.59 7.58 -0.53
N LEU A 188 11.88 7.77 -0.26
CA LEU A 188 12.48 9.11 -0.20
C LEU A 188 12.58 9.76 -1.57
N SER A 189 13.01 9.01 -2.60
CA SER A 189 13.04 9.51 -3.98
C SER A 189 11.63 9.92 -4.43
N PHE A 190 10.62 9.09 -4.20
CA PHE A 190 9.23 9.38 -4.56
C PHE A 190 8.67 10.60 -3.82
N ALA A 191 8.93 10.72 -2.52
CA ALA A 191 8.50 11.87 -1.73
C ALA A 191 9.18 13.18 -2.18
N ALA A 192 10.47 13.12 -2.56
CA ALA A 192 11.19 14.26 -3.13
C ALA A 192 10.61 14.68 -4.50
N GLU A 193 10.29 13.71 -5.38
CA GLU A 193 9.68 13.97 -6.69
C GLU A 193 8.35 14.74 -6.59
N ILE A 194 7.55 14.47 -5.55
CA ILE A 194 6.29 15.19 -5.29
C ILE A 194 6.46 16.41 -4.38
N SER A 195 7.70 16.87 -4.19
CA SER A 195 8.05 18.11 -3.47
C SER A 195 7.64 18.14 -1.99
N ILE A 196 7.74 17.01 -1.29
CA ILE A 196 7.58 17.00 0.18
C ILE A 196 8.88 17.47 0.81
N SER A 197 8.79 18.51 1.65
CA SER A 197 9.96 19.09 2.30
C SER A 197 10.11 18.70 3.77
N LYS A 198 9.02 18.39 4.47
CA LYS A 198 9.03 17.97 5.89
C LYS A 198 8.33 16.64 6.07
N ALA A 199 9.04 15.64 6.59
CA ALA A 199 8.50 14.29 6.71
C ALA A 199 9.00 13.50 7.93
N VAL A 200 8.17 12.56 8.38
CA VAL A 200 8.54 11.45 9.24
C VAL A 200 8.43 10.17 8.42
N MET A 201 9.56 9.53 8.18
CA MET A 201 9.66 8.28 7.46
C MET A 201 9.61 7.10 8.44
N GLU A 202 8.71 6.15 8.17
CA GLU A 202 8.42 4.98 9.00
C GLU A 202 8.57 3.68 8.21
N GLY A 203 9.20 2.70 8.85
CA GLY A 203 9.30 1.33 8.38
C GLY A 203 9.36 0.35 9.55
N ASP A 204 9.10 -0.93 9.29
CA ASP A 204 9.10 -1.98 10.31
C ASP A 204 10.46 -2.69 10.47
N SER A 205 11.42 -2.40 9.59
CA SER A 205 12.79 -2.88 9.72
C SER A 205 13.65 -1.95 10.57
N LEU A 206 13.83 -2.31 11.85
CA LEU A 206 14.72 -1.58 12.78
C LEU A 206 16.15 -1.45 12.23
N THR A 207 16.65 -2.46 11.52
CA THR A 207 17.98 -2.45 10.90
C THR A 207 18.10 -1.34 9.87
N ILE A 208 17.12 -1.20 8.98
CA ILE A 208 17.12 -0.16 7.95
C ILE A 208 16.94 1.22 8.56
N ILE A 209 16.02 1.38 9.52
CA ILE A 209 15.82 2.67 10.21
C ILE A 209 17.09 3.12 10.94
N LYS A 210 17.80 2.20 11.61
CA LYS A 210 19.09 2.51 12.26
C LYS A 210 20.17 2.91 11.24
N ALA A 211 20.24 2.22 10.11
CA ALA A 211 21.21 2.53 9.05
C ALA A 211 20.96 3.90 8.42
N LEU A 212 19.69 4.27 8.21
CA LEU A 212 19.29 5.60 7.71
C LEU A 212 19.63 6.71 8.71
N SER A 213 19.48 6.43 10.01
CA SER A 213 19.72 7.40 11.09
C SER A 213 21.19 7.54 11.48
N SER A 214 22.06 6.63 11.03
CA SER A 214 23.48 6.64 11.36
C SER A 214 24.25 7.51 10.38
N ASP A 215 25.21 8.31 10.85
CA ASP A 215 26.15 9.03 9.97
C ASP A 215 27.19 8.10 9.34
N GLN A 216 27.37 6.90 9.88
CA GLN A 216 28.35 5.95 9.38
C GLN A 216 27.86 5.26 8.11
N ARG A 217 28.80 4.94 7.22
CA ARG A 217 28.52 4.14 6.03
C ARG A 217 28.27 2.69 6.44
N SER A 218 27.19 2.11 5.91
CA SER A 218 26.89 0.70 6.13
C SER A 218 27.72 -0.18 5.18
N LEU A 219 28.46 -1.13 5.73
CA LEU A 219 29.23 -2.13 4.96
C LEU A 219 28.43 -3.41 4.67
N SER A 220 27.14 -3.42 5.01
CA SER A 220 26.22 -4.51 4.67
C SER A 220 25.91 -4.55 3.17
N SER A 221 25.31 -5.64 2.70
CA SER A 221 24.92 -5.76 1.28
C SER A 221 23.87 -4.73 0.85
N PHE A 222 23.05 -4.24 1.78
CA PHE A 222 22.09 -3.16 1.55
C PHE A 222 22.69 -1.75 1.68
N GLY A 223 23.98 -1.63 2.02
CA GLY A 223 24.67 -0.33 2.21
C GLY A 223 24.51 0.65 1.05
N PRO A 224 24.70 0.24 -0.22
CA PRO A 224 24.48 1.12 -1.37
C PRO A 224 23.05 1.68 -1.46
N LEU A 225 22.03 0.89 -1.09
CA LEU A 225 20.64 1.34 -1.08
C LEU A 225 20.38 2.38 0.01
N ILE A 226 21.10 2.28 1.14
CA ILE A 226 21.08 3.33 2.18
C ILE A 226 21.74 4.60 1.68
N ASP A 227 22.83 4.49 0.91
CA ASP A 227 23.50 5.64 0.30
C ASP A 227 22.55 6.36 -0.69
N ASP A 228 21.80 5.61 -1.52
CA ASP A 228 20.78 6.16 -2.42
C ASP A 228 19.63 6.84 -1.68
N ALA A 229 19.16 6.23 -0.59
CA ALA A 229 18.15 6.82 0.29
C ALA A 229 18.64 8.13 0.91
N LYS A 230 19.88 8.16 1.43
CA LYS A 230 20.51 9.36 1.99
C LYS A 230 20.73 10.44 0.95
N PHE A 231 21.11 10.08 -0.28
CA PHE A 231 21.19 11.02 -1.39
C PHE A 231 19.84 11.69 -1.65
N SER A 232 18.74 10.94 -1.60
CA SER A 232 17.40 11.52 -1.74
C SER A 232 16.99 12.38 -0.54
N SER A 233 17.46 12.03 0.67
CA SER A 233 17.14 12.72 1.93
C SER A 233 17.59 14.18 1.98
N VAL A 234 18.58 14.58 1.17
CA VAL A 234 19.10 15.96 1.13
C VAL A 234 18.08 16.96 0.58
N ASN A 235 17.01 16.48 -0.07
CA ASN A 235 15.95 17.31 -0.63
C ASN A 235 14.88 17.72 0.40
N PHE A 236 15.02 17.29 1.65
CA PHE A 236 14.07 17.57 2.73
C PHE A 236 14.64 18.66 3.66
N ASP A 237 13.83 19.68 3.96
CA ASP A 237 14.13 20.67 4.99
C ASP A 237 14.24 20.00 6.37
N GLN A 238 13.37 19.02 6.61
CA GLN A 238 13.35 18.29 7.87
C GLN A 238 12.83 16.87 7.67
N LEU A 239 13.70 15.89 7.88
CA LEU A 239 13.37 14.47 7.78
C LEU A 239 13.68 13.77 9.11
N ARG A 240 12.73 12.96 9.59
CA ARG A 240 12.90 12.11 10.77
C ARG A 240 12.69 10.65 10.38
N TYR A 241 13.47 9.75 10.95
CA TYR A 241 13.29 8.32 10.79
C TYR A 241 12.69 7.72 12.06
N SER A 242 11.73 6.81 11.90
CA SER A 242 11.02 6.18 13.01
C SER A 242 10.77 4.71 12.71
N HIS A 243 11.11 3.84 13.66
CA HIS A 243 10.76 2.42 13.57
C HIS A 243 9.40 2.20 14.21
N VAL A 244 8.54 1.46 13.51
CA VAL A 244 7.21 1.08 13.98
C VAL A 244 7.02 -0.42 13.89
N LYS A 245 6.10 -0.98 14.67
CA LYS A 245 5.72 -2.38 14.48
C LYS A 245 4.95 -2.54 13.16
N ARG A 246 5.00 -3.73 12.57
CA ARG A 246 4.35 -4.06 11.30
C ARG A 246 2.85 -3.75 11.26
N GLU A 247 2.16 -3.87 12.40
CA GLU A 247 0.73 -3.55 12.50
C GLU A 247 0.45 -2.06 12.28
N CYS A 248 1.41 -1.19 12.62
CA CYS A 248 1.35 0.24 12.36
C CYS A 248 1.81 0.59 10.94
N ASN A 249 2.47 -0.33 10.23
CA ASN A 249 2.95 -0.15 8.86
C ASN A 249 2.09 -0.90 7.82
N PHE A 250 0.91 -1.38 8.23
CA PHE A 250 0.12 -2.34 7.45
C PHE A 250 -0.29 -1.83 6.06
N ALA A 251 -0.47 -0.51 5.91
CA ALA A 251 -0.80 0.11 4.62
C ALA A 251 0.34 -0.04 3.59
N ALA A 252 1.58 0.29 3.96
CA ALA A 252 2.74 0.10 3.09
C ALA A 252 3.00 -1.39 2.83
N HIS A 253 2.86 -2.22 3.86
CA HIS A 253 2.97 -3.67 3.72
C HIS A 253 1.95 -4.26 2.71
N SER A 254 0.72 -3.78 2.77
CA SER A 254 -0.33 -4.22 1.84
C SER A 254 -0.06 -3.76 0.41
N LEU A 255 0.52 -2.57 0.22
CA LEU A 255 0.96 -2.10 -1.10
C LEU A 255 2.15 -2.89 -1.66
N ALA A 256 3.10 -3.26 -0.81
CA ALA A 256 4.23 -4.09 -1.19
C ALA A 256 3.72 -5.46 -1.68
N LYS A 257 2.77 -6.05 -0.96
CA LYS A 257 2.09 -7.29 -1.40
C LYS A 257 1.23 -7.09 -2.65
N PHE A 258 0.59 -5.93 -2.80
CA PHE A 258 -0.22 -5.62 -3.97
C PHE A 258 0.60 -5.61 -5.26
N ALA A 259 1.93 -5.42 -5.17
CA ALA A 259 2.82 -5.41 -6.32
C ALA A 259 2.73 -6.67 -7.21
N SER A 260 2.31 -7.83 -6.67
CA SER A 260 2.08 -9.04 -7.47
C SER A 260 0.99 -8.86 -8.55
N ASN A 261 0.07 -7.92 -8.33
CA ASN A 261 -1.07 -7.63 -9.22
C ASN A 261 -0.78 -6.57 -10.29
N ILE A 262 0.41 -5.95 -10.28
CA ILE A 262 0.80 -4.94 -11.26
C ILE A 262 1.96 -5.45 -12.13
N SER A 263 2.17 -4.82 -13.30
CA SER A 263 3.21 -5.26 -14.23
C SER A 263 4.61 -4.79 -13.82
N ASP A 264 4.71 -3.59 -13.28
CA ASP A 264 5.98 -2.92 -12.96
C ASP A 264 5.72 -1.86 -11.88
N PHE A 265 5.47 -0.60 -12.26
CA PHE A 265 5.30 0.50 -11.31
C PHE A 265 3.95 1.21 -11.47
N GLN A 266 3.32 1.53 -10.34
CA GLN A 266 2.06 2.28 -10.32
C GLN A 266 1.99 3.26 -9.15
N VAL A 267 1.35 4.40 -9.39
CA VAL A 267 1.16 5.48 -8.42
C VAL A 267 -0.30 5.92 -8.43
N TRP A 268 -0.77 6.26 -7.25
CA TRP A 268 -2.07 6.86 -6.99
C TRP A 268 -1.84 8.19 -6.27
N MET A 269 -2.36 9.27 -6.84
CA MET A 269 -2.34 10.59 -6.20
C MET A 269 -3.62 10.78 -5.42
N GLU A 270 -3.49 11.22 -4.17
CA GLU A 270 -4.60 11.41 -3.22
C GLU A 270 -5.41 10.12 -2.96
N ASP A 271 -4.84 8.95 -3.26
CA ASP A 271 -5.55 7.67 -3.21
C ASP A 271 -4.60 6.46 -3.05
N VAL A 272 -5.19 5.27 -2.93
CA VAL A 272 -4.57 3.94 -2.93
C VAL A 272 -5.34 3.02 -3.90
N PRO A 273 -4.86 1.81 -4.25
CA PRO A 273 -5.69 0.84 -4.95
C PRO A 273 -7.02 0.63 -4.22
N PRO A 274 -8.17 0.54 -4.93
CA PRO A 274 -9.48 0.36 -4.29
C PRO A 274 -9.56 -0.85 -3.35
N GLN A 275 -8.78 -1.89 -3.63
CA GLN A 275 -8.66 -3.09 -2.79
C GLN A 275 -8.07 -2.79 -1.41
N LEU A 276 -7.33 -1.69 -1.25
CA LEU A 276 -6.65 -1.28 -0.03
C LEU A 276 -7.31 -0.09 0.68
N SER A 277 -8.40 0.48 0.15
CA SER A 277 -9.08 1.62 0.80
C SER A 277 -9.53 1.29 2.22
N HIS A 278 -9.95 0.06 2.48
CA HIS A 278 -10.34 -0.42 3.81
C HIS A 278 -9.18 -0.40 4.82
N VAL A 279 -7.94 -0.58 4.37
CA VAL A 279 -6.74 -0.52 5.23
C VAL A 279 -6.54 0.90 5.75
N ILE A 280 -6.65 1.89 4.86
CA ILE A 280 -6.53 3.31 5.23
C ILE A 280 -7.68 3.74 6.15
N GLN A 281 -8.90 3.29 5.87
CA GLN A 281 -10.06 3.60 6.72
C GLN A 281 -9.92 3.01 8.13
N ALA A 282 -9.35 1.81 8.27
CA ALA A 282 -9.12 1.17 9.57
C ALA A 282 -8.11 1.94 10.43
N ASP A 283 -7.11 2.57 9.81
CA ASP A 283 -6.17 3.47 10.49
C ASP A 283 -6.89 4.74 10.97
N LEU A 284 -7.76 5.32 10.13
CA LEU A 284 -8.50 6.56 10.45
C LEU A 284 -9.56 6.38 11.54
N ALA A 285 -10.20 5.22 11.62
CA ALA A 285 -11.24 4.91 12.61
C ALA A 285 -10.72 4.90 14.07
N GLY A 286 -9.41 5.07 14.29
CA GLY A 286 -8.81 5.21 15.61
C GLY A 286 -8.75 6.65 16.13
N PHE A 287 -9.09 7.66 15.33
CA PHE A 287 -8.95 9.10 15.67
C PHE A 287 -10.28 9.82 15.94
N SER A 288 -11.38 9.08 16.12
CA SER A 288 -12.70 9.63 16.44
C SER A 288 -12.92 9.86 17.93
#